data_AF-A0A933D9W7-F1
#
_entry.id   AF-A0A933D9W7-F1
#
_cell.length_a   1.000
_cell.length_b   1.000
_cell.length_c   1.000
_cell.angle_alpha   90.00
_cell.angle_beta   90.00
_cell.angle_gamma   90.00
#
_symmetry.space_group_name_H-M   'P 1'
#
loop_
_entity.id
_entity.type
_entity.pdbx_description
1 polymer ?
#
loop_
_entity_poly.entity_id
_entity_poly.type
_entity_poly.pdbx_seq_one_letter_code
_entity_poly.pdbx_strand_id
1 'polypeptide(L)'
;MRIFSWYVIILSLPISHAKAQDDSVRYHLPEVTITGTRSEESLLEVPLAVSIIDQHQFSNTRGAGLNEALWSVPGVIAQSRAGGTDIRLTIRGFGARGAGERSNAGTSRGIKVLVNGIPETEPDGRTAFDMIDAHISHRIEVVRSNASALYGNASGGVVNIRTHTQFTQPYAEVGSSFGSFGFIKSYLNTGTILGENSRIVANLSHNKSSG
;
A
#
# COMPACT_ATOMS: atom_id res chain seq x y z
N MET A 1 6.51 -95.11 1.44
CA MET A 1 7.30 -94.10 2.17
C MET A 1 7.26 -92.83 1.33
N ARG A 2 6.46 -91.82 1.73
CA ARG A 2 6.09 -90.68 0.87
C ARG A 2 7.07 -89.51 1.09
N ILE A 3 7.62 -88.99 -0.01
CA ILE A 3 8.64 -87.94 -0.06
C ILE A 3 7.91 -86.58 0.03
N PHE A 4 8.23 -85.76 1.03
CA PHE A 4 7.67 -84.41 1.17
C PHE A 4 8.51 -83.42 0.34
N SER A 5 7.87 -82.78 -0.65
CA SER A 5 8.45 -81.70 -1.46
C SER A 5 8.09 -80.36 -0.83
N TRP A 6 9.09 -79.52 -0.55
CA TRP A 6 8.90 -78.17 0.02
C TRP A 6 9.01 -77.14 -1.11
N TYR A 7 7.94 -76.39 -1.36
CA TYR A 7 7.98 -75.22 -2.24
C TYR A 7 8.26 -73.96 -1.41
N VAL A 8 9.32 -73.22 -1.78
CA VAL A 8 9.61 -71.89 -1.25
C VAL A 8 8.95 -70.86 -2.16
N ILE A 9 8.00 -70.10 -1.63
CA ILE A 9 7.37 -68.96 -2.32
C ILE A 9 8.19 -67.72 -2.00
N ILE A 10 8.86 -67.15 -3.00
CA ILE A 10 9.57 -65.87 -2.87
C ILE A 10 8.56 -64.77 -3.19
N LEU A 11 8.12 -64.04 -2.16
CA LEU A 11 7.25 -62.87 -2.28
C LEU A 11 8.11 -61.66 -2.66
N SER A 12 8.02 -61.20 -3.91
CA SER A 12 8.70 -59.98 -4.36
C SER A 12 7.87 -58.74 -4.00
N LEU A 13 8.38 -57.94 -3.07
CA LEU A 13 7.83 -56.61 -2.77
C LEU A 13 8.29 -55.62 -3.85
N PRO A 14 7.40 -54.80 -4.44
CA PRO A 14 7.82 -53.76 -5.36
C PRO A 14 8.57 -52.68 -4.56
N ILE A 15 9.82 -52.45 -4.93
CA ILE A 15 10.62 -51.33 -4.42
C ILE A 15 10.09 -50.06 -5.10
N SER A 16 9.17 -49.36 -4.42
CA SER A 16 8.75 -48.03 -4.82
C SER A 16 9.95 -47.09 -4.75
N HIS A 17 10.48 -46.72 -5.91
CA HIS A 17 11.50 -45.69 -6.03
C HIS A 17 10.84 -44.35 -5.68
N ALA A 18 11.18 -43.78 -4.53
CA ALA A 18 10.81 -42.43 -4.19
C ALA A 18 11.43 -41.49 -5.25
N LYS A 19 10.59 -40.91 -6.12
CA LYS A 19 11.03 -39.79 -6.94
C LYS A 19 11.33 -38.63 -6.00
N ALA A 20 12.56 -38.15 -6.01
CA ALA A 20 12.90 -36.87 -5.40
C ALA A 20 11.98 -35.80 -6.00
N GLN A 21 11.24 -35.11 -5.14
CA GLN A 21 10.39 -33.98 -5.53
C GLN A 21 11.31 -32.85 -5.99
N ASP A 22 11.11 -32.39 -7.22
CA ASP A 22 11.89 -31.29 -7.80
C ASP A 22 11.53 -29.99 -7.05
N ASP A 23 12.39 -29.58 -6.11
CA ASP A 23 12.24 -28.43 -5.22
C ASP A 23 12.62 -27.12 -5.94
N SER A 24 12.09 -26.92 -7.14
CA SER A 24 12.43 -25.77 -7.98
C SER A 24 11.21 -24.92 -8.32
N VAL A 25 10.41 -24.57 -7.31
CA VAL A 25 9.44 -23.48 -7.48
C VAL A 25 10.23 -22.17 -7.57
N ARG A 26 10.58 -21.77 -8.79
CA ARG A 26 11.19 -20.47 -9.06
C ARG A 26 10.11 -19.39 -8.88
N TYR A 27 10.09 -18.75 -7.72
CA TYR A 27 9.28 -17.55 -7.51
C TYR A 27 9.92 -16.40 -8.29
N HIS A 28 9.28 -15.99 -9.38
CA HIS A 28 9.59 -14.73 -10.04
C HIS A 28 8.85 -13.62 -9.27
N LEU A 29 9.57 -12.96 -8.36
CA LEU A 29 9.03 -11.79 -7.68
C LEU A 29 8.91 -10.67 -8.72
N PRO A 30 7.74 -10.05 -8.87
CA PRO A 30 7.58 -8.93 -9.78
C PRO A 30 8.54 -7.80 -9.37
N GLU A 31 9.19 -7.20 -10.36
CA GLU A 31 10.02 -6.03 -10.13
C GLU A 31 9.15 -4.88 -9.59
N VAL A 32 9.62 -4.24 -8.52
CA VAL A 32 8.90 -3.13 -7.90
C VAL A 32 9.51 -1.82 -8.36
N THR A 33 8.85 -1.19 -9.32
CA THR A 33 9.21 0.14 -9.82
C THR A 33 8.60 1.22 -8.94
N ILE A 34 9.40 2.24 -8.61
CA ILE A 34 8.95 3.44 -7.89
C ILE A 34 8.83 4.61 -8.85
N THR A 35 7.91 5.53 -8.55
CA THR A 35 7.72 6.78 -9.29
C THR A 35 7.91 8.02 -8.43
N GLY A 36 8.06 7.84 -7.11
CA GLY A 36 8.31 8.91 -6.15
C GLY A 36 9.60 9.73 -6.37
N THR A 37 10.45 9.34 -7.33
CA THR A 37 11.70 10.03 -7.73
C THR A 37 11.57 10.80 -9.05
N ARG A 38 10.35 11.00 -9.59
CA ARG A 38 10.02 11.58 -10.93
C ARG A 38 10.36 10.71 -12.14
N SER A 39 11.27 9.75 -12.00
CA SER A 39 11.54 8.68 -12.97
C SER A 39 10.95 7.37 -12.46
N GLU A 40 10.55 6.49 -13.40
CA GLU A 40 10.29 5.09 -13.08
C GLU A 40 11.64 4.38 -12.89
N GLU A 41 11.96 4.03 -11.65
CA GLU A 41 13.23 3.37 -11.29
C GLU A 41 12.98 2.12 -10.46
N SER A 42 13.88 1.13 -10.60
CA SER A 42 13.84 -0.08 -9.79
C SER A 42 14.14 0.24 -8.33
N LEU A 43 13.37 -0.30 -7.38
CA LEU A 43 13.59 -0.07 -5.95
C LEU A 43 15.03 -0.38 -5.51
N LEU A 44 15.69 -1.36 -6.16
CA LEU A 44 17.05 -1.79 -5.85
C LEU A 44 18.13 -0.84 -6.39
N GLU A 45 17.81 -0.04 -7.41
CA GLU A 45 18.74 0.87 -8.07
C GLU A 45 18.68 2.28 -7.47
N VAL A 46 17.60 2.59 -6.75
CA VAL A 46 17.37 3.90 -6.17
C VAL A 46 18.21 4.06 -4.89
N PRO A 47 19.13 5.04 -4.82
CA PRO A 47 19.98 5.26 -3.64
C PRO A 47 19.26 6.03 -2.52
N LEU A 48 17.95 5.83 -2.36
CA LEU A 48 17.10 6.53 -1.40
C LEU A 48 16.38 5.52 -0.49
N ALA A 49 16.14 5.92 0.75
CA ALA A 49 15.32 5.12 1.66
C ALA A 49 13.84 5.20 1.25
N VAL A 50 13.37 4.20 0.50
CA VAL A 50 11.98 4.10 0.04
C VAL A 50 11.26 2.97 0.80
N SER A 51 10.00 3.21 1.14
CA SER A 51 9.10 2.21 1.69
C SER A 51 7.86 2.13 0.83
N ILE A 52 7.40 0.92 0.57
CA ILE A 52 6.24 0.66 -0.28
C ILE A 52 5.19 -0.03 0.56
N ILE A 53 3.96 0.44 0.43
CA ILE A 53 2.80 -0.09 1.13
C ILE A 53 1.80 -0.49 0.05
N ASP A 54 1.62 -1.79 -0.13
CA ASP A 54 0.66 -2.34 -1.07
C ASP A 54 -0.74 -2.39 -0.45
N GLN A 55 -1.77 -2.38 -1.31
CA GLN A 55 -3.19 -2.38 -0.90
C GLN A 55 -3.52 -3.41 0.19
N HIS A 56 -3.01 -4.64 0.05
CA HIS A 56 -3.28 -5.73 1.00
C HIS A 56 -2.67 -5.47 2.39
N GLN A 57 -1.64 -4.64 2.51
CA GLN A 57 -1.01 -4.34 3.81
C GLN A 57 -1.86 -3.39 4.65
N PHE A 58 -2.69 -2.56 4.03
CA PHE A 58 -3.59 -1.65 4.73
C PHE A 58 -5.08 -1.96 4.55
N SER A 59 -5.45 -2.94 3.72
CA SER A 59 -6.83 -3.42 3.59
C SER A 59 -7.39 -4.01 4.89
N ASN A 60 -6.52 -4.49 5.77
CA ASN A 60 -6.89 -5.03 7.09
C ASN A 60 -6.95 -3.96 8.19
N THR A 61 -6.65 -2.70 7.86
CA THR A 61 -6.83 -1.59 8.81
C THR A 61 -8.30 -1.15 8.80
N ARG A 62 -8.70 -0.26 9.71
CA ARG A 62 -10.04 0.36 9.63
C ARG A 62 -10.17 1.21 8.37
N GLY A 63 -9.02 1.58 7.78
CA GLY A 63 -8.88 2.37 6.58
C GLY A 63 -9.55 3.73 6.73
N ALA A 64 -9.64 4.24 7.96
CA ALA A 64 -10.35 5.47 8.28
C ALA A 64 -9.68 6.71 7.68
N GLY A 65 -8.34 6.67 7.51
CA GLY A 65 -7.57 7.67 6.79
C GLY A 65 -6.17 7.18 6.43
N LEU A 66 -5.44 7.98 5.65
CA LEU A 66 -4.09 7.67 5.17
C LEU A 66 -3.08 7.41 6.31
N ASN A 67 -3.33 7.95 7.50
CA ASN A 67 -2.48 7.76 8.67
C ASN A 67 -2.31 6.29 9.06
N GLU A 68 -3.36 5.47 8.93
CA GLU A 68 -3.30 4.06 9.31
C GLU A 68 -2.40 3.27 8.37
N ALA A 69 -2.44 3.56 7.06
CA ALA A 69 -1.55 2.95 6.08
C ALA A 69 -0.08 3.30 6.37
N LEU A 70 0.19 4.55 6.76
CA LEU A 70 1.54 5.06 7.00
C LEU A 70 2.19 4.58 8.32
N TRP A 71 1.45 3.95 9.24
CA TRP A 71 1.99 3.46 10.52
C TRP A 71 3.04 2.36 10.38
N SER A 72 2.98 1.59 9.31
CA SER A 72 3.96 0.53 9.03
C SER A 72 5.33 1.08 8.57
N VAL A 73 5.41 2.37 8.24
CA VAL A 73 6.59 2.96 7.63
C VAL A 73 7.59 3.46 8.70
N PRO A 74 8.84 2.95 8.74
CA PRO A 74 9.78 3.33 9.79
C PRO A 74 10.19 4.80 9.70
N GLY A 75 10.18 5.51 10.83
CA GLY A 75 10.55 6.93 10.90
C GLY A 75 9.48 7.89 10.37
N VAL A 76 8.28 7.37 10.08
CA VAL A 76 7.08 8.15 9.75
C VAL A 76 6.18 8.18 10.97
N ILE A 77 5.67 9.36 11.31
CA ILE A 77 4.67 9.57 12.34
C ILE A 77 3.48 10.24 11.66
N ALA A 78 2.36 9.52 11.58
CA ALA A 78 1.10 10.01 11.06
C ALA A 78 0.04 9.94 12.16
N GLN A 79 -0.29 11.09 12.75
CA GLN A 79 -1.28 11.21 13.82
C GLN A 79 -2.52 11.89 13.28
N SER A 80 -3.69 11.27 13.44
CA SER A 80 -4.97 11.92 13.13
C SER A 80 -5.60 12.45 14.41
N ARG A 81 -6.26 13.62 14.33
CA ARG A 81 -7.02 14.20 15.45
C ARG A 81 -8.43 13.62 15.57
N ALA A 82 -9.07 13.32 14.44
CA ALA A 82 -10.43 12.82 14.38
C ALA A 82 -10.56 11.70 13.34
N GLY A 83 -10.05 10.52 13.70
CA GLY A 83 -10.40 9.26 13.03
C GLY A 83 -10.14 9.19 11.52
N GLY A 84 -9.08 9.83 11.03
CA GLY A 84 -8.72 9.89 9.61
C GLY A 84 -8.64 11.30 9.04
N THR A 85 -9.10 12.31 9.79
CA THR A 85 -8.99 13.73 9.43
C THR A 85 -7.90 14.47 10.21
N ASP A 86 -7.49 15.65 9.73
CA ASP A 86 -6.47 16.49 10.37
C ASP A 86 -5.19 15.69 10.65
N ILE A 87 -4.66 15.05 9.60
CA ILE A 87 -3.48 14.20 9.71
C ILE A 87 -2.22 15.07 9.86
N ARG A 88 -1.56 14.89 10.99
CA ARG A 88 -0.24 15.41 11.30
C ARG A 88 0.82 14.42 10.83
N LEU A 89 1.42 14.68 9.67
CA LEU A 89 2.49 13.87 9.11
C LEU A 89 3.88 14.44 9.44
N THR A 90 4.78 13.57 9.91
CA THR A 90 6.20 13.87 10.16
C THR A 90 7.05 12.72 9.64
N ILE A 91 8.16 13.01 8.98
CA ILE A 91 9.14 12.03 8.48
C ILE A 91 10.52 12.47 8.97
N ARG A 92 11.16 11.67 9.83
CA ARG A 92 12.49 11.98 10.41
C ARG A 92 12.60 13.41 10.98
N GLY A 93 11.54 13.91 11.62
CA GLY A 93 11.48 15.24 12.24
C GLY A 93 11.14 16.40 11.30
N PHE A 94 11.04 16.17 9.99
CA PHE A 94 10.51 17.11 9.01
C PHE A 94 9.00 16.92 8.86
N GLY A 95 8.27 17.98 8.51
CA GLY A 95 6.82 17.95 8.47
C GLY A 95 6.21 18.83 9.55
N ALA A 96 5.19 18.31 10.23
CA ALA A 96 4.21 19.09 10.94
C ALA A 96 4.74 20.06 12.02
N ARG A 97 4.97 21.31 11.60
CA ARG A 97 5.19 22.47 12.45
C ARG A 97 3.89 23.29 12.54
N GLY A 98 3.12 23.02 13.59
CA GLY A 98 2.04 23.87 14.05
C GLY A 98 2.16 24.00 15.57
N ALA A 99 2.49 25.20 16.05
CA ALA A 99 2.48 25.52 17.47
C ALA A 99 1.13 26.21 17.79
N GLY A 100 0.38 25.68 18.77
CA GLY A 100 -0.81 26.33 19.33
C GLY A 100 -2.10 25.50 19.32
N GLU A 101 -3.11 25.99 20.07
CA GLU A 101 -4.46 25.42 20.23
C GLU A 101 -5.28 25.40 18.93
N ARG A 102 -4.86 26.21 17.96
CA ARG A 102 -5.23 26.09 16.54
C ARG A 102 -4.11 25.34 15.84
N SER A 103 -4.07 24.03 16.02
CA SER A 103 -3.24 23.15 15.21
C SER A 103 -3.53 23.48 13.76
N ASN A 104 -2.55 23.99 13.02
CA ASN A 104 -2.71 24.19 11.59
C ASN A 104 -2.93 22.82 10.96
N ALA A 105 -4.19 22.45 10.79
CA ALA A 105 -4.60 21.30 10.04
C ALA A 105 -3.91 21.34 8.68
N GLY A 106 -3.17 20.28 8.37
CA GLY A 106 -2.47 20.13 7.09
C GLY A 106 -1.14 20.87 6.90
N THR A 107 -0.48 21.45 7.92
CA THR A 107 0.86 22.06 7.70
C THR A 107 1.98 21.02 7.73
N SER A 108 2.13 20.19 6.70
CA SER A 108 3.26 19.24 6.55
C SER A 108 4.43 19.86 5.78
N ARG A 109 4.93 21.01 6.22
CA ARG A 109 6.07 21.67 5.54
C ARG A 109 7.31 20.77 5.55
N GLY A 110 7.92 20.62 4.40
CA GLY A 110 9.05 19.73 4.18
C GLY A 110 8.66 18.32 3.73
N ILE A 111 7.37 17.99 3.61
CA ILE A 111 6.93 16.72 3.04
C ILE A 111 6.00 17.01 1.86
N LYS A 112 6.33 16.46 0.69
CA LYS A 112 5.48 16.56 -0.49
C LYS A 112 4.61 15.33 -0.61
N VAL A 113 3.32 15.54 -0.83
CA VAL A 113 2.33 14.49 -1.05
C VAL A 113 1.87 14.56 -2.50
N LEU A 114 1.89 13.42 -3.17
CA LEU A 114 1.53 13.28 -4.57
C LEU A 114 0.41 12.25 -4.69
N VAL A 115 -0.54 12.50 -5.58
CA VAL A 115 -1.50 11.50 -6.06
C VAL A 115 -1.25 11.31 -7.54
N ASN A 116 -0.84 10.10 -7.94
CA ASN A 116 -0.44 9.76 -9.30
C ASN A 116 0.63 10.71 -9.88
N GLY A 117 1.55 11.20 -9.04
CA GLY A 117 2.60 12.15 -9.43
C GLY A 117 2.15 13.62 -9.46
N ILE A 118 0.86 13.92 -9.26
CA ILE A 118 0.31 15.27 -9.16
C ILE A 118 0.42 15.73 -7.70
N PRO A 119 0.99 16.91 -7.41
CA PRO A 119 1.14 17.37 -6.04
C PRO A 119 -0.20 17.80 -5.44
N GLU A 120 -0.60 17.11 -4.37
CA GLU A 120 -1.70 17.53 -3.48
C GLU A 120 -1.23 18.55 -2.44
N THR A 121 0.09 18.66 -2.25
CA THR A 121 0.67 19.71 -1.39
C THR A 121 0.65 21.06 -2.09
N GLU A 122 -0.03 22.01 -1.47
CA GLU A 122 -0.10 23.42 -1.82
C GLU A 122 1.30 24.06 -1.93
N PRO A 123 1.45 25.16 -2.71
CA PRO A 123 2.73 25.85 -2.86
C PRO A 123 3.36 26.33 -1.55
N ASP A 124 2.55 26.59 -0.52
CA ASP A 124 3.00 27.04 0.80
C ASP A 124 3.46 25.87 1.73
N GLY A 125 3.38 24.63 1.23
CA GLY A 125 3.77 23.40 1.90
C GLY A 125 2.68 22.76 2.76
N ARG A 126 1.41 23.13 2.60
CA ARG A 126 0.27 22.48 3.26
C ARG A 126 -0.30 21.35 2.42
N THR A 127 -0.81 20.30 3.06
CA THR A 127 -1.51 19.20 2.41
C THR A 127 -2.80 18.90 3.16
N ALA A 128 -3.92 18.86 2.45
CA ALA A 128 -5.19 18.39 2.98
C ALA A 128 -5.31 16.87 2.78
N PHE A 129 -5.10 16.09 3.83
CA PHE A 129 -5.20 14.63 3.76
C PHE A 129 -6.65 14.12 3.77
N ASP A 130 -7.60 14.96 4.19
CA ASP A 130 -9.01 14.59 4.40
C ASP A 130 -9.71 14.15 3.10
N MET A 131 -9.19 14.58 1.95
CA MET A 131 -9.74 14.25 0.63
C MET A 131 -9.18 12.94 0.05
N ILE A 132 -8.18 12.33 0.70
CA ILE A 132 -7.47 11.16 0.19
C ILE A 132 -7.91 9.91 0.96
N ASP A 133 -8.78 9.09 0.34
CA ASP A 133 -9.10 7.78 0.87
C ASP A 133 -7.98 6.78 0.57
N ALA A 134 -7.50 6.07 1.58
CA ALA A 134 -6.52 5.01 1.38
C ALA A 134 -7.06 3.87 0.49
N HIS A 135 -8.37 3.59 0.48
CA HIS A 135 -8.94 2.46 -0.28
C HIS A 135 -8.90 2.64 -1.80
N ILE A 136 -8.80 3.87 -2.30
CA ILE A 136 -8.58 4.09 -3.75
C ILE A 136 -7.12 3.87 -4.14
N SER A 137 -6.21 3.90 -3.17
CA SER A 137 -4.79 3.69 -3.41
C SER A 137 -4.53 2.20 -3.62
N HIS A 138 -3.83 1.91 -4.71
CA HIS A 138 -3.29 0.59 -4.99
C HIS A 138 -1.94 0.40 -4.29
N ARG A 139 -1.16 1.48 -4.26
CA ARG A 139 0.19 1.49 -3.67
C ARG A 139 0.53 2.87 -3.12
N ILE A 140 1.20 2.90 -1.97
CA ILE A 140 1.75 4.12 -1.38
C ILE A 140 3.27 3.97 -1.32
N GLU A 141 3.98 4.88 -1.99
CA GLU A 141 5.43 4.95 -2.02
C GLU A 141 5.89 6.11 -1.10
N VAL A 142 6.68 5.79 -0.08
CA VAL A 142 7.19 6.78 0.87
C VAL A 142 8.70 6.88 0.75
N VAL A 143 9.17 7.95 0.12
CA VAL A 143 10.58 8.34 0.06
C VAL A 143 10.91 9.09 1.34
N ARG A 144 11.72 8.51 2.23
CA ARG A 144 12.08 9.07 3.55
C ARG A 144 13.39 9.85 3.53
N SER A 145 13.77 10.35 2.36
CA SER A 145 15.05 11.02 2.11
C SER A 145 14.79 12.43 1.59
N ASN A 146 15.78 13.32 1.67
CA ASN A 146 15.63 14.67 1.14
C ASN A 146 15.38 14.61 -0.38
N ALA A 147 14.22 15.07 -0.80
CA ALA A 147 13.79 15.13 -2.20
C ALA A 147 13.60 16.57 -2.69
N SER A 148 14.16 17.56 -1.97
CA SER A 148 14.03 18.98 -2.32
C SER A 148 14.58 19.32 -3.69
N ALA A 149 15.61 18.60 -4.17
CA ALA A 149 16.14 18.79 -5.52
C ALA A 149 15.09 18.51 -6.62
N LEU A 150 14.15 17.57 -6.37
CA LEU A 150 13.13 17.15 -7.33
C LEU A 150 11.78 17.84 -7.12
N TYR A 151 11.42 18.12 -5.86
CA TYR A 151 10.07 18.58 -5.48
C TYR A 151 10.05 19.90 -4.67
N GLY A 152 11.21 20.53 -4.45
CA GLY A 152 11.33 21.81 -3.74
C GLY A 152 11.09 21.66 -2.24
N ASN A 153 9.85 21.92 -1.78
CA ASN A 153 9.46 21.83 -0.37
C ASN A 153 9.27 20.35 0.07
N ALA A 154 10.35 19.56 0.04
CA ALA A 154 10.35 18.11 0.25
C ALA A 154 11.61 17.63 1.00
N SER A 155 12.05 18.38 2.02
CA SER A 155 13.27 18.10 2.79
C SER A 155 13.19 16.83 3.66
N GLY A 156 12.00 16.48 4.13
CA GLY A 156 11.68 15.21 4.81
C GLY A 156 11.37 14.07 3.84
N GLY A 157 10.99 14.41 2.61
CA GLY A 157 10.77 13.46 1.52
C GLY A 157 9.40 13.58 0.87
N VAL A 158 8.96 12.46 0.29
CA VAL A 158 7.78 12.39 -0.59
C VAL A 158 6.90 11.22 -0.19
N VAL A 159 5.59 11.44 -0.12
CA VAL A 159 4.56 10.39 -0.07
C VAL A 159 3.82 10.42 -1.40
N ASN A 160 3.99 9.38 -2.20
CA ASN A 160 3.36 9.25 -3.51
C ASN A 160 2.30 8.15 -3.47
N ILE A 161 1.06 8.53 -3.73
CA ILE A 161 -0.11 7.68 -3.64
C ILE A 161 -0.53 7.33 -5.06
N ARG A 162 -0.46 6.05 -5.40
CA ARG A 162 -0.83 5.53 -6.71
C ARG A 162 -2.22 4.93 -6.61
N THR A 163 -3.17 5.47 -7.36
CA THR A 163 -4.52 4.90 -7.43
C THR A 163 -4.58 3.80 -8.48
N HIS A 164 -5.62 2.96 -8.41
CA HIS A 164 -5.78 1.82 -9.31
C HIS A 164 -6.27 2.23 -10.71
N THR A 165 -5.46 3.00 -11.45
CA THR A 165 -5.81 3.50 -12.81
C THR A 165 -5.43 2.53 -13.92
N GLN A 166 -4.56 1.56 -13.65
CA GLN A 166 -4.10 0.57 -14.62
C GLN A 166 -4.71 -0.79 -14.30
N PHE A 167 -5.75 -1.15 -15.05
CA PHE A 167 -6.43 -2.45 -14.95
C PHE A 167 -6.70 -3.00 -16.35
N THR A 168 -6.67 -4.33 -16.46
CA THR A 168 -6.88 -5.09 -17.71
C THR A 168 -8.31 -5.56 -17.88
N GLN A 169 -9.07 -5.65 -16.79
CA GLN A 169 -10.48 -6.04 -16.78
C GLN A 169 -11.28 -5.07 -15.91
N PRO A 170 -12.53 -4.73 -16.29
CA PRO A 170 -13.40 -3.95 -15.43
C PRO A 170 -13.55 -4.58 -14.04
N TYR A 171 -13.61 -3.76 -13.00
CA TYR A 171 -13.73 -4.22 -11.63
C TYR A 171 -14.75 -3.40 -10.84
N ALA A 172 -15.31 -4.04 -9.82
CA ALA A 172 -16.11 -3.38 -8.80
C ALA A 172 -15.76 -4.01 -7.45
N GLU A 173 -15.32 -3.17 -6.53
CA GLU A 173 -14.98 -3.53 -5.15
C GLU A 173 -15.92 -2.76 -4.24
N VAL A 174 -16.59 -3.48 -3.35
CA VAL A 174 -17.42 -2.89 -2.29
C VAL A 174 -16.92 -3.42 -0.97
N GLY A 175 -16.78 -2.54 0.01
CA GLY A 175 -16.39 -2.92 1.35
C GLY A 175 -17.16 -2.12 2.39
N SER A 176 -17.35 -2.74 3.54
CA SER A 176 -17.91 -2.07 4.71
C SER A 176 -17.20 -2.55 5.97
N SER A 177 -16.94 -1.63 6.88
CA SER A 177 -16.23 -1.86 8.13
C SER A 177 -17.01 -1.26 9.28
N PHE A 178 -17.09 -2.00 10.37
CA PHE A 178 -17.81 -1.62 11.59
C PHE A 178 -16.83 -1.65 12.77
N GLY A 179 -16.98 -0.72 13.71
CA GLY A 179 -16.10 -0.62 14.87
C GLY A 179 -16.71 0.09 16.07
N SER A 180 -15.92 0.19 17.14
CA SER A 180 -16.30 0.89 18.37
C SER A 180 -16.65 2.36 18.12
N PHE A 181 -17.35 2.98 19.08
CA PHE A 181 -17.84 4.36 18.97
C PHE A 181 -18.76 4.61 17.75
N GLY A 182 -19.51 3.59 17.34
CA GLY A 182 -20.42 3.67 16.20
C GLY A 182 -19.70 3.88 14.86
N PHE A 183 -18.45 3.44 14.74
CA PHE A 183 -17.69 3.53 13.50
C PHE A 183 -18.34 2.68 12.42
N ILE A 184 -18.71 3.31 11.32
CA ILE A 184 -19.20 2.66 10.09
C ILE A 184 -18.48 3.32 8.93
N LYS A 185 -17.77 2.51 8.14
CA LYS A 185 -17.18 2.92 6.87
C LYS A 185 -17.77 2.04 5.78
N SER A 186 -18.16 2.64 4.66
CA SER A 186 -18.55 1.91 3.45
C SER A 186 -17.89 2.55 2.24
N TYR A 187 -17.43 1.74 1.31
CA TYR A 187 -16.81 2.23 0.10
C TYR A 187 -17.22 1.39 -1.12
N LEU A 188 -17.21 2.04 -2.28
CA LEU A 188 -17.40 1.47 -3.59
C LEU A 188 -16.28 2.00 -4.49
N ASN A 189 -15.49 1.11 -5.06
CA ASN A 189 -14.46 1.43 -6.06
C ASN A 189 -14.79 0.66 -7.33
N THR A 190 -14.86 1.33 -8.47
CA THR A 190 -15.13 0.68 -9.74
C THR A 190 -14.27 1.26 -10.85
N GLY A 191 -13.80 0.39 -11.73
CA GLY A 191 -13.08 0.76 -12.95
C GLY A 191 -13.72 0.10 -14.15
N THR A 192 -13.92 0.86 -15.22
CA THR A 192 -14.40 0.36 -16.51
C THR A 192 -13.50 0.80 -17.65
N ILE A 193 -13.47 -0.01 -18.70
CA ILE A 193 -12.72 0.24 -19.93
C ILE A 193 -13.74 0.65 -20.99
N LEU A 194 -13.68 1.90 -21.43
CA LEU A 194 -14.59 2.44 -22.45
C LEU A 194 -14.10 2.20 -23.88
N GLY A 195 -12.80 1.92 -24.05
CA GLY A 195 -12.16 1.64 -25.34
C GLY A 195 -10.70 1.27 -25.15
N GLU A 196 -9.95 1.13 -26.25
CA GLU A 196 -8.56 0.63 -26.22
C GLU A 196 -7.63 1.46 -25.31
N ASN A 197 -7.85 2.78 -25.26
CA ASN A 197 -7.01 3.72 -24.49
C ASN A 197 -7.76 4.48 -23.40
N SER A 198 -9.06 4.22 -23.23
CA SER A 198 -9.92 5.01 -22.33
C SER A 198 -10.39 4.16 -21.15
N ARG A 199 -10.03 4.60 -19.94
CA ARG A 199 -10.43 3.98 -18.68
C ARG A 199 -11.10 5.03 -17.80
N ILE A 200 -12.16 4.63 -17.09
CA ILE A 200 -12.79 5.43 -16.05
C ILE A 200 -12.65 4.68 -14.74
N VAL A 201 -12.27 5.40 -13.70
CA VAL A 201 -12.28 4.92 -12.31
C VAL A 201 -13.17 5.85 -11.50
N ALA A 202 -14.03 5.28 -10.68
CA ALA A 202 -14.87 5.99 -9.74
C ALA A 202 -14.72 5.39 -8.35
N ASN A 203 -14.59 6.26 -7.35
CA ASN A 203 -14.55 5.88 -5.96
C ASN A 203 -15.57 6.70 -5.18
N LEU A 204 -16.33 6.02 -4.33
CA LEU A 204 -17.26 6.61 -3.38
C LEU A 204 -16.96 6.01 -2.02
N SER A 205 -16.76 6.84 -1.00
CA SER A 205 -16.65 6.37 0.37
C SER A 205 -17.48 7.23 1.32
N HIS A 206 -17.99 6.59 2.36
CA HIS A 206 -18.75 7.21 3.42
C HIS A 206 -18.26 6.68 4.76
N ASN A 207 -17.81 7.60 5.62
CA ASN A 207 -17.26 7.28 6.93
C ASN A 207 -18.07 8.03 7.99
N LYS A 208 -18.53 7.31 9.00
CA LYS A 208 -19.23 7.86 10.16
C LYS A 208 -18.57 7.32 11.43
N SER A 209 -18.29 8.20 12.38
CA SER A 209 -17.85 7.82 13.72
C SER A 209 -18.35 8.85 14.72
N SER A 210 -18.61 8.42 15.95
CA SER A 210 -19.05 9.27 17.05
C SER A 210 -17.92 9.57 18.06
N GLY A 211 -16.67 9.23 17.72
CA GLY A 211 -15.49 9.40 18.56
C GLY A 211 -14.36 10.17 17.89
#